data_AF-A0A952ATU6-F1
#
_entry.id   AF-A0A952ATU6-F1
#
_cell.length_a   1.000
_cell.length_b   1.000
_cell.length_c   1.000
_cell.angle_alpha   90.00
_cell.angle_beta   90.00
_cell.angle_gamma   90.00
#
_symmetry.space_group_name_H-M   'P 1'
#
loop_
_entity.id
_entity.type
_entity.pdbx_description
1 polymer ?
#
loop_
_entity_poly.entity_id
_entity_poly.type
_entity_poly.pdbx_seq_one_letter_code
_entity_poly.pdbx_strand_id
1 'polypeptide(L)'
;MTDEFVLDELLAALEAAQRGEDGYDDAVRVETLCQRTGWSQTRVRARLRELLAAGNIECVRIPYRNISGNLSRVPAYRVIRRDDVK
;
A
#
# COMPACT_ATOMS: atom_id res chain seq x y z
N MET A 1 10.12 -19.70 8.91
CA MET A 1 8.68 -19.93 8.67
C MET A 1 7.83 -18.71 9.06
N THR A 2 8.38 -17.49 8.97
CA THR A 2 7.78 -16.26 9.52
C THR A 2 7.59 -15.17 8.46
N ASP A 3 7.99 -15.47 7.22
CA ASP A 3 8.09 -14.48 6.15
C ASP A 3 6.79 -14.39 5.34
N GLU A 4 6.22 -15.55 5.01
CA GLU A 4 4.99 -15.68 4.21
C GLU A 4 3.76 -15.14 4.96
N PHE A 5 3.55 -15.55 6.21
CA PHE A 5 2.48 -15.01 7.08
C PHE A 5 2.51 -13.50 7.23
N VAL A 6 3.72 -12.91 7.24
CA VAL A 6 3.93 -11.47 7.34
C VAL A 6 3.57 -10.80 6.01
N LEU A 7 3.93 -11.39 4.88
CA LEU A 7 3.54 -10.87 3.57
C LEU A 7 2.02 -10.90 3.38
N ASP A 8 1.35 -11.97 3.79
CA ASP A 8 -0.11 -12.09 3.73
C ASP A 8 -0.82 -11.04 4.59
N GLU A 9 -0.31 -10.75 5.79
CA GLU A 9 -0.88 -9.71 6.66
C GLU A 9 -0.81 -8.33 6.00
N LEU A 10 0.32 -8.01 5.35
CA LEU A 10 0.48 -6.74 4.63
C LEU A 10 -0.41 -6.68 3.39
N LEU A 11 -0.56 -7.79 2.67
CA LEU A 11 -1.46 -7.88 1.51
C LEU A 11 -2.92 -7.67 1.94
N ALA A 12 -3.36 -8.35 2.99
CA ALA A 12 -4.70 -8.21 3.55
C ALA A 12 -4.97 -6.76 4.00
N ALA A 13 -3.98 -6.08 4.60
CA ALA A 13 -4.10 -4.68 4.98
C ALA A 13 -4.30 -3.74 3.77
N LEU A 14 -3.62 -4.03 2.65
CA LEU A 14 -3.80 -3.31 1.39
C LEU A 14 -5.18 -3.60 0.77
N GLU A 15 -5.60 -4.86 0.72
CA GLU A 15 -6.91 -5.25 0.19
C GLU A 15 -8.08 -4.66 0.99
N ALA A 16 -7.95 -4.62 2.32
CA ALA A 16 -8.95 -4.04 3.20
C ALA A 16 -9.06 -2.52 3.00
N ALA A 17 -7.94 -1.84 2.74
CA ALA A 17 -7.95 -0.42 2.44
C ALA A 17 -8.63 -0.11 1.10
N GLN A 18 -8.43 -0.95 0.09
CA GLN A 18 -9.10 -0.82 -1.22
C GLN A 18 -10.61 -1.09 -1.20
N ARG A 19 -11.12 -1.77 -0.16
CA ARG A 19 -12.55 -2.10 -0.02
C ARG A 19 -13.33 -1.04 0.77
N GLY A 20 -12.67 -0.01 1.30
CA GLY A 20 -13.32 1.05 2.09
C GLY A 20 -14.27 1.93 1.25
N GLU A 21 -15.42 2.27 1.85
CA GLU A 21 -16.52 3.04 1.24
C GLU A 21 -16.20 4.50 0.88
N ASP A 22 -15.05 5.04 1.31
CA ASP A 22 -14.73 6.46 1.15
C ASP A 22 -14.29 6.87 -0.28
N GLY A 23 -14.23 5.94 -1.24
CA GLY A 23 -14.14 6.24 -2.67
C GLY A 23 -12.89 6.99 -3.15
N TYR A 24 -11.96 7.31 -2.25
CA TYR A 24 -10.72 8.01 -2.55
C TYR A 24 -9.54 7.14 -2.11
N ASP A 25 -8.73 6.82 -3.11
CA ASP A 25 -7.48 6.07 -3.07
C ASP A 25 -7.62 4.54 -2.99
N ASP A 26 -7.61 3.93 -4.19
CA ASP A 26 -7.29 2.52 -4.40
C ASP A 26 -5.88 2.12 -3.91
N ALA A 27 -5.10 3.07 -3.39
CA ALA A 27 -3.71 2.94 -3.04
C ALA A 27 -3.40 3.55 -1.67
N VAL A 28 -2.54 2.87 -0.91
CA VAL A 28 -2.23 3.21 0.48
C VAL A 28 -0.79 3.66 0.63
N ARG A 29 -0.57 4.74 1.38
CA ARG A 29 0.79 5.21 1.70
C ARG A 29 1.47 4.33 2.75
N VAL A 30 2.80 4.33 2.74
CA VAL A 30 3.62 3.61 3.73
C VAL A 30 3.27 4.03 5.15
N GLU A 31 3.02 5.32 5.40
CA GLU A 31 2.67 5.80 6.75
C GLU A 31 1.38 5.16 7.26
N THR A 32 0.36 5.05 6.41
CA THR A 32 -0.91 4.40 6.76
C THR A 32 -0.72 2.90 6.99
N LEU A 33 0.12 2.23 6.20
CA LEU A 33 0.45 0.81 6.40
C LEU A 33 1.19 0.58 7.72
N CYS A 34 2.11 1.47 8.09
CA CYS A 34 2.77 1.42 9.40
C CYS A 34 1.77 1.58 10.55
N GLN A 35 0.82 2.50 10.44
CA GLN A 35 -0.21 2.70 11.46
C GLN A 35 -1.13 1.48 11.60
N ARG A 36 -1.49 0.82 10.49
CA ARG A 36 -2.37 -0.36 10.50
C ARG A 36 -1.68 -1.62 11.00
N THR A 37 -0.43 -1.85 10.61
CA THR A 37 0.33 -3.07 10.96
C THR A 37 1.12 -2.93 12.26
N GLY A 38 1.31 -1.71 12.76
CA GLY A 38 2.23 -1.41 13.87
C GLY A 38 3.72 -1.59 13.52
N TRP A 39 4.05 -1.78 12.23
CA TRP A 39 5.43 -2.04 11.82
C TRP A 39 6.22 -0.77 11.55
N SER A 40 7.54 -0.88 11.69
CA SER A 40 8.46 0.18 11.29
C SER A 40 8.42 0.42 9.78
N GLN A 41 8.68 1.66 9.35
CA GLN A 41 8.74 2.00 7.93
C GLN A 41 9.75 1.15 7.15
N THR A 42 10.89 0.84 7.75
CA THR A 42 11.92 -0.02 7.13
C THR A 42 11.37 -1.41 6.83
N ARG A 43 10.67 -2.02 7.79
CA ARG A 43 10.05 -3.34 7.61
C ARG A 43 8.99 -3.28 6.52
N VAL A 44 8.07 -2.31 6.57
CA VAL A 44 7.02 -2.16 5.54
C VAL A 44 7.63 -1.97 4.16
N ARG A 45 8.64 -1.11 4.00
CA ARG A 45 9.30 -0.87 2.71
C ARG A 45 10.00 -2.11 2.16
N ALA A 46 10.66 -2.91 3.02
CA ALA A 46 11.27 -4.16 2.59
C ALA A 46 10.22 -5.13 2.02
N ARG A 47 9.11 -5.31 2.74
CA ARG A 47 8.01 -6.20 2.32
C ARG A 47 7.26 -5.71 1.08
N LEU A 48 7.06 -4.39 0.97
CA LEU A 48 6.50 -3.82 -0.25
C LEU A 48 7.39 -4.08 -1.47
N ARG A 49 8.72 -4.06 -1.33
CA ARG A 49 9.62 -4.42 -2.45
C ARG A 49 9.49 -5.89 -2.84
N GLU A 50 9.34 -6.79 -1.88
CA GLU A 50 9.12 -8.21 -2.16
C GLU A 50 7.79 -8.44 -2.90
N LEU A 51 6.70 -7.82 -2.42
CA LEU A 51 5.39 -7.89 -3.07
C LEU A 51 5.38 -7.26 -4.47
N LEU A 52 6.11 -6.15 -4.66
CA LEU A 52 6.31 -5.53 -5.97
C LEU A 52 7.06 -6.45 -6.93
N ALA A 53 8.15 -7.08 -6.45
CA ALA A 53 8.94 -8.01 -7.25
C ALA A 53 8.16 -9.27 -7.63
N ALA A 54 7.24 -9.71 -6.76
CA ALA A 54 6.32 -10.81 -7.01
C ALA A 54 5.15 -10.43 -7.95
N GLY A 55 4.96 -9.15 -8.27
CA GLY A 55 3.86 -8.67 -9.11
C GLY A 55 2.48 -8.73 -8.43
N ASN A 56 2.44 -8.75 -7.09
CA ASN A 56 1.18 -8.77 -6.33
C ASN A 56 0.61 -7.35 -6.13
N ILE A 57 1.48 -6.35 -6.12
CA ILE A 57 1.13 -4.95 -5.89
C ILE A 57 1.82 -4.06 -6.91
N GLU A 58 1.34 -2.83 -7.05
CA GLU A 58 1.98 -1.77 -7.82
C GLU A 58 2.14 -0.49 -7.00
N CYS A 59 3.07 0.36 -7.43
CA CYS A 59 3.30 1.67 -6.84
C CYS A 59 2.70 2.75 -7.74
N VAL A 60 1.69 3.44 -7.26
CA VAL A 60 1.03 4.56 -7.94
C VAL A 60 1.32 5.86 -7.22
N ARG A 61 1.17 6.99 -7.93
CA ARG A 61 1.33 8.32 -7.33
C ARG A 61 -0.02 8.98 -7.14
N ILE A 62 -0.44 9.15 -5.89
CA ILE A 62 -1.71 9.78 -5.54
C ILE A 62 -1.51 11.27 -5.20
N PRO A 63 -2.50 12.14 -5.49
CA PRO A 63 -2.49 13.50 -5.00
C PRO A 63 -2.59 13.51 -3.47
N TYR A 64 -1.69 14.26 -2.82
CA TYR A 64 -1.63 14.42 -1.39
C TYR A 64 -1.49 15.89 -1.06
N ARG A 65 -2.45 16.40 -0.29
CA ARG A 65 -2.41 17.75 0.25
C ARG A 65 -1.64 17.71 1.56
N ASN A 66 -0.50 18.41 1.60
CA ASN A 66 0.25 18.55 2.85
C ASN A 66 -0.42 19.56 3.80
N ILE A 67 0.09 19.66 5.03
CA ILE A 67 -0.43 20.59 6.05
C ILE A 67 -0.35 22.08 5.64
N SER A 68 0.54 22.41 4.71
CA SER A 68 0.68 23.76 4.14
C SER A 68 -0.34 24.05 3.02
N GLY A 69 -1.21 23.09 2.69
CA GLY A 69 -2.21 23.23 1.63
C GLY A 69 -1.69 22.97 0.21
N ASN A 70 -0.40 22.65 0.04
CA ASN A 70 0.19 22.34 -1.26
C ASN A 70 -0.20 20.93 -1.70
N LEU A 71 -0.65 20.82 -2.96
CA LEU A 71 -0.95 19.55 -3.60
C LEU A 71 0.32 18.97 -4.23
N SER A 72 0.79 17.87 -3.69
CA SER A 72 1.93 17.12 -4.21
C SER A 72 1.49 15.72 -4.62
N ARG A 73 2.27 15.03 -5.46
CA ARG A 73 2.05 13.61 -5.75
C ARG A 73 3.00 12.76 -4.90
N VAL A 74 2.46 11.84 -4.12
CA VAL A 74 3.23 10.97 -3.22
C VAL A 74 3.06 9.50 -3.59
N PRO A 75 4.06 8.64 -3.35
CA PRO A 75 3.95 7.22 -3.62
C PRO A 75 2.94 6.55 -2.68
N ALA A 76 2.09 5.73 -3.26
CA ALA A 76 1.14 4.86 -2.60
C ALA A 76 1.12 3.49 -3.29
N TYR A 77 0.65 2.47 -2.59
CA TYR A 77 0.74 1.07 -3.02
C TYR A 77 -0.65 0.46 -3.07
N ARG A 78 -0.93 -0.29 -4.14
CA ARG A 78 -2.22 -0.95 -4.34
C ARG A 78 -2.03 -2.39 -4.81
N VAL A 79 -2.95 -3.28 -4.45
CA VAL A 79 -2.97 -4.66 -4.94
C VAL A 79 -3.37 -4.64 -6.42
N ILE A 80 -2.63 -5.36 -7.26
CA ILE A 80 -2.98 -5.57 -8.66
C ILE A 80 -4.13 -6.58 -8.67
N ARG A 81 -5.36 -6.11 -8.92
CA ARG A 81 -6.49 -7.01 -9.14
C ARG A 81 -6.32 -7.65 -10.51
N ARG A 82 -6.62 -8.94 -10.64
CA ARG A 82 -6.54 -9.65 -11.93
C ARG A 82 -7.41 -9.00 -13.04
N ASP A 83 -8.39 -8.18 -12.67
CA ASP A 83 -9.17 -7.34 -13.60
C ASP A 83 -8.39 -6.17 -14.26
N ASP A 84 -7.24 -5.77 -13.72
CA ASP A 84 -6.41 -4.67 -14.27
C ASP A 84 -5.42 -5.15 -15.35
N VAL A 85 -5.31 -6.47 -15.57
CA VAL A 85 -4.48 -7.06 -16.65
C VAL A 85 -5.34 -7.23 -17.90
N LYS A 86 -5.40 -6.17 -18.72
CA LYS A 86 -5.97 -6.22 -20.07
C LYS A 86 -4.94 -6.64 -21.11
#